data_AF-A0A4V1T0D6-F1
#
_entry.id   AF-A0A4V1T0D6-F1
#
_cell.length_a   1.000
_cell.length_b   1.000
_cell.length_c   1.000
_cell.angle_alpha   90.00
_cell.angle_beta   90.00
_cell.angle_gamma   90.00
#
_symmetry.space_group_name_H-M   'P 1'
#
loop_
_entity.id
_entity.type
_entity.pdbx_description
1 polymer ?
#
loop_
_entity_poly.entity_id
_entity_poly.type
_entity_poly.pdbx_seq_one_letter_code
_entity_poly.pdbx_strand_id
1 'polypeptide(L)'
;MTLDLEKLSTAPFAIVAVSSNENGEDDVYSAEGKAIYDAEKNTISIYRIDDEEDELLFVLTEEEFDEIQIADDEQKKELEADYFIVVDMED
;
A
#
# COMPACT_ATOMS: atom_id res chain seq x y z
N MET A 1 15.25 -7.62 3.49
CA MET A 1 15.39 -6.16 3.68
C MET A 1 14.44 -5.78 4.80
N THR A 2 14.76 -4.79 5.63
CA THR A 2 13.90 -4.36 6.75
C THR A 2 13.05 -3.17 6.30
N LEU A 3 11.76 -3.17 6.64
CA LEU A 3 10.88 -2.02 6.41
C LEU A 3 11.39 -0.81 7.22
N ASP A 4 11.50 0.35 6.56
CA ASP A 4 12.06 1.58 7.14
C ASP A 4 10.90 2.53 7.47
N LEU A 5 10.30 2.37 8.65
CA LEU A 5 9.04 3.02 9.07
C LEU A 5 9.09 4.55 9.04
N GLU A 6 10.27 5.12 9.30
CA GLU A 6 10.47 6.58 9.23
C GLU A 6 10.39 7.09 7.80
N LYS A 7 10.92 6.32 6.83
CA LYS A 7 10.85 6.68 5.40
C LYS A 7 9.49 6.43 4.81
N LEU A 8 8.77 5.41 5.29
CA LEU A 8 7.45 5.03 4.80
C LEU A 8 6.49 6.23 4.72
N SER A 9 6.55 7.15 5.71
CA SER A 9 5.69 8.34 5.76
C SER A 9 6.04 9.45 4.75
N THR A 10 7.15 9.30 4.02
CA THR A 10 7.70 10.31 3.10
C THR A 10 8.00 9.76 1.71
N ALA A 11 8.09 8.44 1.59
CA ALA A 11 8.40 7.77 0.35
C ALA A 11 7.13 7.55 -0.47
N PRO A 12 7.24 7.54 -1.81
CA PRO A 12 6.17 7.11 -2.70
C PRO A 12 5.61 5.74 -2.30
N PHE A 13 4.29 5.67 -2.16
CA PHE A 13 3.58 4.47 -1.74
C PHE A 13 2.49 4.15 -2.76
N ALA A 14 2.35 2.88 -3.13
CA ALA A 14 1.31 2.41 -4.03
C ALA A 14 0.37 1.42 -3.34
N ILE A 15 -0.89 1.46 -3.73
CA ILE A 15 -1.90 0.49 -3.34
C ILE A 15 -2.18 -0.38 -4.55
N VAL A 16 -1.94 -1.68 -4.42
CA VAL A 16 -2.17 -2.67 -5.48
C VAL A 16 -3.44 -3.44 -5.10
N ALA A 17 -4.55 -3.13 -5.75
CA ALA A 17 -5.79 -3.87 -5.58
C ALA A 17 -5.80 -5.06 -6.56
N VAL A 18 -6.03 -6.26 -6.03
CA VAL A 18 -6.23 -7.47 -6.82
C VAL A 18 -7.68 -7.89 -6.68
N SER A 19 -8.37 -8.06 -7.80
CA SER A 19 -9.74 -8.56 -7.85
C SER A 19 -9.77 -9.77 -8.80
N SER A 20 -10.19 -10.92 -8.28
CA SER A 20 -10.37 -12.12 -9.08
C SER A 20 -11.79 -12.13 -9.66
N ASN A 21 -11.92 -12.10 -10.99
CA ASN A 21 -13.24 -12.15 -11.61
C ASN A 21 -13.81 -13.59 -11.69
N GLU A 22 -15.12 -13.74 -11.98
CA GLU A 22 -15.79 -15.04 -12.09
C GLU A 22 -15.17 -15.99 -13.14
N ASN A 23 -14.35 -15.48 -14.06
CA ASN A 23 -13.63 -16.27 -15.07
C ASN A 23 -12.24 -16.74 -14.60
N GLY A 24 -11.79 -16.34 -13.41
CA GLY A 24 -10.46 -16.66 -12.89
C GLY A 24 -9.33 -15.85 -13.53
N GLU A 25 -9.64 -14.68 -14.10
CA GLU A 25 -8.63 -13.69 -14.48
C GLU A 25 -8.50 -12.67 -13.33
N ASP A 26 -7.27 -12.44 -12.88
CA ASP A 26 -6.96 -11.43 -11.85
C ASP A 26 -6.76 -10.07 -12.52
N ASP A 27 -7.66 -9.14 -12.25
CA ASP A 27 -7.49 -7.74 -12.61
C ASP A 27 -6.69 -7.06 -11.49
N VAL A 28 -5.52 -6.52 -11.87
CA VAL A 28 -4.63 -5.81 -10.96
C VAL A 28 -4.69 -4.32 -11.27
N TYR A 29 -5.07 -3.54 -10.26
CA TYR A 29 -5.12 -2.09 -10.34
C TYR A 29 -4.12 -1.50 -9.35
N SER A 30 -3.27 -0.59 -9.81
CA SER A 30 -2.44 0.23 -8.93
C SER A 30 -3.04 1.63 -8.78
N ALA A 31 -3.02 2.14 -7.56
CA ALA A 31 -3.38 3.51 -7.23
C ALA A 31 -2.29 4.15 -6.38
N GLU A 32 -2.17 5.47 -6.49
CA GLU A 32 -1.28 6.23 -5.61
C GLU A 32 -1.83 6.18 -4.17
N GLY A 33 -0.95 5.92 -3.22
CA GLY A 33 -1.30 5.80 -1.83
C GLY A 33 -0.34 6.54 -0.92
N LYS A 34 -0.70 6.55 0.36
CA LYS A 34 0.10 7.17 1.41
C LYS A 34 0.01 6.33 2.66
N ALA A 35 1.16 5.95 3.18
CA ALA A 35 1.27 5.29 4.46
C ALA A 35 1.77 6.30 5.51
N ILE A 36 1.15 6.34 6.69
CA ILE A 36 1.58 7.21 7.80
C ILE A 36 1.82 6.35 9.03
N TYR A 37 3.06 6.31 9.50
CA TYR A 37 3.43 5.60 10.72
C TYR A 37 3.19 6.48 11.96
N ASP A 38 2.30 6.04 12.83
CA ASP A 38 2.03 6.61 14.15
C ASP A 38 2.89 5.88 15.19
N ALA A 39 4.00 6.51 15.60
CA ALA A 39 4.91 5.94 16.59
C ALA A 39 4.35 5.89 18.02
N GLU A 40 3.31 6.68 18.34
CA GLU A 40 2.67 6.65 19.66
C GLU A 40 1.77 5.42 19.80
N LYS A 41 1.04 5.09 18.72
CA LYS A 41 0.15 3.92 18.67
C LYS A 41 0.82 2.67 18.10
N ASN A 42 1.99 2.83 17.50
CA ASN A 42 2.71 1.78 16.79
C ASN A 42 1.87 1.16 15.66
N THR A 43 1.23 2.03 14.86
CA THR A 43 0.30 1.65 13.78
C THR A 43 0.63 2.39 12.50
N ILE A 44 0.33 1.82 11.34
CA ILE A 44 0.46 2.47 10.03
C ILE A 44 -0.92 2.69 9.45
N SER A 45 -1.29 3.94 9.18
CA SER A 45 -2.53 4.26 8.48
C SER A 45 -2.27 4.34 6.97
N ILE A 46 -3.03 3.59 6.18
CA ILE A 46 -2.93 3.57 4.71
C ILE A 46 -4.08 4.36 4.11
N TYR A 47 -3.75 5.34 3.29
CA TYR A 47 -4.69 6.20 2.59
C TYR A 47 -4.55 6.01 1.08
N ARG A 48 -5.67 5.98 0.36
CA ARG A 48 -5.70 6.18 -1.10
C ARG A 48 -5.64 7.67 -1.36
N ILE A 49 -4.68 8.09 -2.19
CA ILE A 49 -4.63 9.47 -2.68
C ILE A 49 -5.60 9.56 -3.86
N ASP A 50 -6.55 10.48 -3.77
CA ASP A 50 -7.54 10.75 -4.82
C ASP A 50 -7.49 12.25 -5.17
N ASP A 51 -8.01 12.63 -6.34
CA ASP A 51 -7.95 14.02 -6.82
C ASP A 51 -8.79 14.98 -5.94
N GLU A 52 -9.80 14.44 -5.25
CA GLU A 52 -10.72 15.20 -4.40
C GLU A 52 -10.28 15.22 -2.93
N GLU A 53 -10.11 14.06 -2.30
CA GLU A 53 -9.69 13.92 -0.90
C GLU A 53 -8.97 12.57 -0.65
N ASP A 54 -7.99 12.57 0.27
CA ASP A 54 -7.32 11.35 0.75
C ASP A 54 -8.33 10.46 1.51
N GLU A 55 -8.53 9.22 1.06
CA GLU A 55 -9.44 8.25 1.70
C GLU A 55 -8.64 7.27 2.57
N LEU A 56 -8.92 7.21 3.88
CA LEU A 56 -8.34 6.18 4.75
C LEU A 56 -8.93 4.81 4.39
N LEU A 57 -8.09 3.89 3.93
CA LEU A 57 -8.51 2.52 3.61
C LEU A 57 -8.52 1.64 4.86
N PHE A 58 -7.39 1.55 5.56
CA PHE A 58 -7.23 0.71 6.74
C PHE A 58 -6.02 1.15 7.59
N VAL A 59 -5.94 0.60 8.81
CA VAL A 59 -4.87 0.87 9.77
C VAL A 59 -4.24 -0.46 10.15
N LEU A 60 -2.96 -0.62 9.80
CA LEU A 60 -2.15 -1.78 10.12
C LEU A 60 -1.56 -1.63 11.52
N THR A 61 -1.58 -2.71 12.27
CA THR A 61 -0.87 -2.86 13.54
C THR A 61 0.54 -3.45 13.33
N GLU A 62 1.39 -3.45 14.35
CA GLU A 62 2.77 -3.99 14.26
C GLU A 62 2.82 -5.41 13.68
N GLU A 63 1.81 -6.23 13.95
CA GLU A 63 1.72 -7.61 13.45
C GLU A 63 1.44 -7.67 11.94
N GLU A 64 0.89 -6.61 11.37
CA GLU A 64 0.48 -6.50 9.96
C GLU A 64 1.45 -5.66 9.13
N PHE A 65 2.55 -5.16 9.71
CA PHE A 65 3.54 -4.36 8.97
C PHE A 65 4.21 -5.16 7.85
N ASP A 66 4.23 -6.49 7.95
CA ASP A 66 4.75 -7.38 6.91
C ASP A 66 3.90 -7.37 5.63
N GLU A 67 2.66 -6.88 5.69
CA GLU A 67 1.82 -6.69 4.50
C GLU A 67 2.35 -5.59 3.57
N ILE A 68 3.14 -4.66 4.12
CA ILE A 68 3.83 -3.63 3.33
C ILE A 68 5.09 -4.23 2.72
N GLN A 69 5.08 -4.29 1.39
CA GLN A 69 6.19 -4.80 0.61
C GLN A 69 7.05 -3.64 0.08
N ILE A 70 8.35 -3.92 -0.08
CA ILE A 70 9.30 -2.99 -0.70
C ILE A 70 9.33 -3.33 -2.19
N ALA A 71 9.10 -2.34 -3.05
CA ALA A 71 9.13 -2.53 -4.49
C ALA A 71 10.57 -2.79 -4.98
N ASP A 72 10.75 -3.80 -5.82
CA ASP A 72 11.99 -4.03 -6.58
C ASP A 72 12.11 -3.05 -7.76
N ASP A 73 13.28 -2.97 -8.42
CA ASP A 73 13.56 -2.02 -9.51
C ASP A 73 12.55 -2.03 -10.68
N GLU A 74 11.90 -3.16 -10.93
CA GLU A 74 10.85 -3.30 -11.93
C GLU A 74 9.53 -2.70 -11.43
N GLN A 75 9.10 -3.11 -10.23
CA GLN A 75 7.89 -2.61 -9.58
C GLN A 75 7.95 -1.10 -9.31
N LYS A 76 9.12 -0.57 -8.93
CA LYS A 76 9.30 0.88 -8.74
C LYS A 76 9.01 1.70 -9.99
N LYS A 77 9.25 1.12 -11.18
CA LYS A 77 8.95 1.80 -12.45
C LYS A 77 7.49 1.67 -12.84
N GLU A 78 6.86 0.56 -12.48
CA GLU A 78 5.47 0.28 -12.81
C GLU A 78 4.50 1.00 -11.86
N LEU A 79 4.77 0.91 -10.55
CA LEU A 79 3.97 1.50 -9.48
C LEU A 79 4.36 2.95 -9.17
N GLU A 80 5.50 3.40 -9.70
CA GLU A 80 6.12 4.70 -9.35
C GLU A 80 6.30 4.90 -7.83
N ALA A 81 6.42 3.78 -7.10
CA ALA A 81 6.44 3.75 -5.65
C ALA A 81 7.61 2.92 -5.10
N ASP A 82 8.17 3.32 -3.95
CA ASP A 82 9.20 2.56 -3.24
C ASP A 82 8.62 1.43 -2.38
N TYR A 83 7.39 1.62 -1.91
CA TYR A 83 6.66 0.70 -1.07
C TYR A 83 5.27 0.47 -1.65
N PHE A 84 4.72 -0.71 -1.43
CA PHE A 84 3.37 -1.01 -1.84
C PHE A 84 2.69 -1.98 -0.89
N ILE A 85 1.37 -1.98 -0.90
CA ILE A 85 0.56 -3.00 -0.24
C ILE A 85 -0.36 -3.64 -1.26
N VAL A 86 -0.53 -4.95 -1.14
CA VAL A 86 -1.51 -5.70 -1.93
C VAL A 86 -2.78 -5.81 -1.10
N VAL A 87 -3.86 -5.24 -1.61
CA VAL A 87 -5.19 -5.36 -1.01
C VAL A 87 -6.01 -6.30 -1.87
N ASP A 88 -6.51 -7.35 -1.24
CA ASP A 88 -7.49 -8.23 -1.85
C ASP A 88 -8.86 -7.56 -1.76
N MET A 89 -9.44 -7.21 -2.91
CA MET A 89 -10.81 -6.73 -2.97
C MET A 89 -11.72 -7.94 -3.24
N GLU A 90 -12.10 -8.65 -2.16
CA GLU A 90 -13.19 -9.62 -2.22
C GLU A 90 -14.51 -8.84 -2.47
N ASP A 91 -15.19 -9.16 -3.58
CA ASP A 91 -16.49 -8.60 -4.01
C ASP A 91 -17.65 -9.00 -3.06
#